data_AF-A0A4D6E4Z3-F1
#
_entry.id   AF-A0A4D6E4Z3-F1
#
_cell.length_a   1.000
_cell.length_b   1.000
_cell.length_c   1.000
_cell.angle_alpha   90.00
_cell.angle_beta   90.00
_cell.angle_gamma   90.00
#
_symmetry.space_group_name_H-M   'P 1'
#
loop_
_entity.id
_entity.type
_entity.pdbx_description
1 polymer ?
#
loop_
_entity_poly.entity_id
_entity_poly.type
_entity_poly.pdbx_seq_one_letter_code
_entity_poly.pdbx_strand_id
1 'polypeptide(L)'
;MNMTKNYKFTGDWISGFTQSDGSFIISFLNKKKGVFIRPQPVFNITQSIVELEMFIALQKYLGVGKIYKNRKNVVFVVKSIDEIVDVILPLFDKHPVRAGKLLAYNIFKEVSLMVKNKKHLTDEGTFKILKLAYFMNKETSLRNEDSLKSLTDKLVLKTDNSEPDITNMTIERLNNTGPLTFEFVRGLVDGDGSFNVSFATTRRRVGVNFTVVNELSSISVLNELVEFFKCGTVYKLPSAAARFQVQSVEDILNKIIPVFKNTEFNTKKQERFKIIIKICELIKEKGYSNNADLKAIVDIAWDMNNTGRRKISKEEYLNLFCKS
;
A
#
# COMPACT_ATOMS: atom_id res chain seq x y z
N MET A 1 -28.30 -13.42 -11.44
CA MET A 1 -27.64 -12.17 -11.89
C MET A 1 -26.47 -11.91 -10.97
N ASN A 2 -25.23 -12.01 -11.44
CA ASN A 2 -24.08 -11.55 -10.66
C ASN A 2 -24.17 -10.02 -10.57
N MET A 3 -24.53 -9.49 -9.40
CA MET A 3 -24.44 -8.05 -9.16
C MET A 3 -22.97 -7.67 -9.23
N THR A 4 -22.58 -6.95 -10.28
CA THR A 4 -21.24 -6.35 -10.38
C THR A 4 -21.07 -5.36 -9.24
N LYS A 5 -20.08 -5.60 -8.37
CA LYS A 5 -19.73 -4.69 -7.26
C LYS A 5 -19.50 -3.28 -7.81
N ASN A 6 -20.10 -2.28 -7.17
CA ASN A 6 -19.89 -0.88 -7.53
C ASN A 6 -18.64 -0.34 -6.81
N TYR A 7 -17.51 -0.29 -7.52
CA TYR A 7 -16.27 0.25 -6.98
C TYR A 7 -16.30 1.78 -6.92
N LYS A 8 -15.93 2.36 -5.77
CA LYS A 8 -15.87 3.80 -5.56
C LYS A 8 -14.42 4.24 -5.48
N PHE A 9 -13.96 4.99 -6.48
CA PHE A 9 -12.61 5.53 -6.51
C PHE A 9 -12.64 7.05 -6.37
N THR A 10 -11.67 7.59 -5.63
CA THR A 10 -11.40 9.01 -5.50
C THR A 10 -9.89 9.21 -5.62
N GLY A 11 -9.42 10.44 -5.89
CA GLY A 11 -7.99 10.69 -5.96
C GLY A 11 -7.25 10.35 -4.66
N ASP A 12 -7.83 10.73 -3.52
CA ASP A 12 -7.31 10.39 -2.20
C ASP A 12 -7.32 8.88 -1.94
N TRP A 13 -8.36 8.14 -2.35
CA TRP A 13 -8.37 6.68 -2.22
C TRP A 13 -7.25 6.05 -3.04
N ILE A 14 -7.01 6.51 -4.28
CA ILE A 14 -5.92 5.99 -5.11
C ILE A 14 -4.57 6.33 -4.47
N SER A 15 -4.42 7.50 -3.86
CA SER A 15 -3.24 7.87 -3.09
C SER A 15 -3.01 6.93 -1.91
N GLY A 16 -4.03 6.69 -1.09
CA GLY A 16 -3.97 5.76 0.03
C GLY A 16 -3.65 4.33 -0.40
N PHE A 17 -4.29 3.84 -1.46
CA PHE A 17 -4.04 2.49 -1.98
C PHE A 17 -2.65 2.35 -2.60
N THR A 18 -2.15 3.42 -3.22
CA THR A 18 -0.76 3.52 -3.70
C THR A 18 0.24 3.58 -2.54
N GLN A 19 -0.14 4.18 -1.41
CA GLN A 19 0.67 4.19 -0.19
C GLN A 19 0.95 2.77 0.33
N SER A 20 0.06 1.81 0.09
CA SER A 20 0.27 0.40 0.40
C SER A 20 0.92 -0.38 -0.75
N ASP A 21 0.22 -0.51 -1.88
CA ASP A 21 0.52 -1.51 -2.93
C ASP A 21 1.16 -0.90 -4.20
N GLY A 22 1.38 0.42 -4.20
CA GLY A 22 1.84 1.18 -5.35
C GLY A 22 3.34 1.41 -5.38
N SER A 23 3.89 1.57 -6.59
CA SER A 23 5.31 1.79 -6.83
C SER A 23 5.57 2.79 -7.96
N PHE A 24 6.44 3.76 -7.68
CA PHE A 24 7.04 4.67 -8.65
C PHE A 24 8.44 4.16 -8.99
N ILE A 25 8.67 3.82 -10.27
CA ILE A 25 9.88 3.13 -10.70
C ILE A 25 10.48 3.85 -11.90
N ILE A 26 11.81 4.01 -11.91
CA ILE A 26 12.58 4.36 -13.11
C ILE A 26 13.34 3.11 -13.54
N SER A 27 12.86 2.42 -14.57
CA SER A 27 13.56 1.27 -15.15
C SER A 27 14.57 1.71 -16.22
N PHE A 28 15.59 0.91 -16.49
CA PHE A 28 16.58 1.20 -17.54
C PHE A 28 16.62 0.03 -18.53
N LEU A 29 16.34 0.32 -19.80
CA LEU A 29 16.38 -0.66 -20.89
C LEU A 29 17.67 -0.49 -21.68
N ASN A 30 18.34 -1.59 -22.02
CA ASN A 30 19.54 -1.55 -22.87
C ASN A 30 19.17 -1.25 -24.32
N LYS A 31 20.00 -0.44 -24.98
CA LYS A 31 19.91 -0.12 -26.41
C LYS A 31 21.17 -0.54 -27.15
N LYS A 32 21.00 -0.87 -28.44
CA LYS A 32 22.11 -1.21 -29.36
C LYS A 32 22.70 0.01 -30.09
N LYS A 33 21.98 1.14 -30.17
CA LYS A 33 22.38 2.37 -30.89
C LYS A 33 21.92 3.62 -30.13
N GLY A 34 22.71 4.71 -30.22
CA GLY A 34 22.50 5.94 -29.45
C GLY A 34 22.98 5.78 -28.00
N VAL A 35 22.37 6.53 -27.06
CA VAL A 35 22.63 6.37 -25.63
C VAL A 35 22.35 4.91 -25.21
N PHE A 36 23.35 4.29 -24.57
CA PHE A 36 23.37 2.84 -24.29
C PHE A 36 22.22 2.37 -23.40
N ILE A 37 21.77 3.21 -22.47
CA ILE A 37 20.62 2.94 -21.60
C ILE A 37 19.48 3.90 -21.90
N ARG A 38 18.25 3.41 -21.82
CA ARG A 38 17.03 4.20 -21.95
C ARG A 38 16.27 4.17 -20.63
N PRO A 39 16.15 5.28 -19.90
CA PRO A 39 15.25 5.35 -18.76
C PRO A 39 13.80 5.21 -19.23
N GLN A 40 13.02 4.45 -18.47
CA GLN A 40 11.59 4.26 -18.65
C GLN A 40 10.92 4.39 -17.27
N PRO A 41 10.25 5.53 -17.01
CA PRO A 41 9.37 5.67 -15.87
C PRO A 41 8.21 4.66 -15.97
N VAL A 42 7.90 4.01 -14.86
CA VAL A 42 6.81 3.06 -14.70
C VAL A 42 6.09 3.32 -13.38
N PHE A 43 4.79 3.56 -13.44
CA PHE A 43 3.91 3.49 -12.29
C PHE A 43 3.22 2.13 -12.29
N ASN A 44 3.17 1.46 -11.14
CA ASN A 44 2.35 0.26 -11.01
C ASN A 44 1.73 0.11 -9.63
N ILE A 45 0.66 -0.69 -9.58
CA ILE A 45 0.04 -1.20 -8.36
C ILE A 45 -0.05 -2.71 -8.52
N THR A 46 0.28 -3.48 -7.48
CA THR A 46 0.23 -4.95 -7.50
C THR A 46 -0.62 -5.47 -6.36
N GLN A 47 -1.54 -6.41 -6.62
CA GLN A 47 -2.28 -7.12 -5.57
C GLN A 47 -2.52 -8.59 -5.94
N SER A 48 -3.13 -9.33 -5.02
CA SER A 48 -3.62 -10.68 -5.25
C SER A 48 -4.67 -10.72 -6.38
N ILE A 49 -4.65 -11.80 -7.14
CA ILE A 49 -5.55 -12.04 -8.28
C ILE A 49 -7.03 -12.02 -7.90
N VAL A 50 -7.36 -12.23 -6.62
CA VAL A 50 -8.73 -12.14 -6.10
C VAL A 50 -9.35 -10.76 -6.26
N GLU A 51 -8.53 -9.71 -6.46
CA GLU A 51 -8.95 -8.33 -6.66
C GLU A 51 -8.97 -7.91 -8.16
N LEU A 52 -8.92 -8.86 -9.10
CA LEU A 52 -8.86 -8.59 -10.55
C LEU A 52 -9.99 -7.66 -11.04
N GLU A 53 -11.23 -7.89 -10.58
CA GLU A 53 -12.39 -7.08 -10.99
C GLU A 53 -12.23 -5.62 -10.57
N MET A 54 -11.68 -5.37 -9.39
CA MET A 54 -11.39 -4.03 -8.88
C MET A 54 -10.31 -3.33 -9.72
N PHE A 55 -9.29 -4.07 -10.16
CA PHE A 55 -8.24 -3.55 -11.03
C PHE A 55 -8.75 -3.21 -12.43
N ILE A 56 -9.66 -4.02 -13.00
CA ILE A 56 -10.32 -3.70 -14.28
C ILE A 56 -11.15 -2.42 -14.13
N ALA A 57 -11.90 -2.28 -13.04
CA ALA A 57 -12.67 -1.07 -12.76
C ALA A 57 -11.77 0.16 -12.55
N LEU A 58 -10.64 0.01 -11.86
CA LEU A 58 -9.67 1.07 -11.63
C LEU A 58 -9.01 1.53 -12.95
N GLN A 59 -8.62 0.60 -13.82
CA GLN A 59 -8.09 0.92 -15.14
C GLN A 59 -9.11 1.72 -15.96
N LYS A 60 -10.38 1.28 -15.96
CA LYS A 60 -11.46 2.00 -16.65
C LYS A 60 -11.69 3.39 -16.06
N TYR A 61 -11.63 3.54 -14.73
CA TYR A 61 -11.77 4.82 -14.04
C TYR A 61 -10.66 5.80 -14.39
N LEU A 62 -9.40 5.34 -14.42
CA LEU A 62 -8.24 6.17 -14.79
C LEU A 62 -8.14 6.45 -16.29
N GLY A 63 -8.75 5.62 -17.14
CA GLY A 63 -8.73 5.77 -18.60
C GLY A 63 -7.37 5.49 -19.25
N VAL A 64 -6.37 5.05 -18.49
CA VAL A 64 -5.00 4.81 -18.93
C VAL A 64 -4.46 3.49 -18.39
N GLY A 65 -3.30 3.07 -18.91
CA GLY A 65 -2.57 1.92 -18.37
C GLY A 65 -3.12 0.57 -18.81
N LYS A 66 -2.45 -0.49 -18.35
CA LYS A 66 -2.71 -1.87 -18.74
C LYS A 66 -2.77 -2.78 -17.52
N ILE A 67 -3.64 -3.78 -17.59
CA ILE A 67 -3.72 -4.86 -16.59
C ILE A 67 -2.93 -6.08 -17.07
N TYR A 68 -2.06 -6.58 -16.20
CA TYR A 68 -1.39 -7.85 -16.35
C TYR A 68 -1.79 -8.76 -15.19
N LYS A 69 -1.87 -10.07 -15.43
CA LYS A 69 -2.20 -11.03 -14.38
C LYS A 69 -1.42 -12.33 -14.53
N ASN A 70 -1.17 -12.98 -13.41
CA ASN A 70 -0.68 -14.35 -13.34
C ASN A 70 -1.58 -15.15 -12.38
N ARG A 71 -1.17 -16.38 -12.03
CA ARG A 71 -1.95 -17.26 -11.15
C ARG A 71 -2.18 -16.71 -9.74
N LYS A 72 -1.33 -15.79 -9.26
CA LYS A 72 -1.34 -15.29 -7.88
C LYS A 72 -1.71 -13.82 -7.78
N ASN A 73 -1.31 -13.01 -8.75
CA ASN A 73 -1.34 -11.56 -8.68
C ASN A 73 -1.95 -10.91 -9.93
N VAL A 74 -2.50 -9.72 -9.74
CA VAL A 74 -2.88 -8.75 -10.76
C VAL A 74 -2.03 -7.50 -10.60
N VAL A 75 -1.66 -6.87 -11.71
CA VAL A 75 -0.84 -5.66 -11.75
C VAL A 75 -1.46 -4.65 -12.70
N PHE A 76 -1.71 -3.43 -12.22
CA PHE A 76 -2.01 -2.25 -13.05
C PHE A 76 -0.70 -1.53 -13.35
N VAL A 77 -0.41 -1.24 -14.61
CA VAL A 77 0.87 -0.64 -15.03
C VAL A 77 0.64 0.48 -16.04
N VAL A 78 1.27 1.63 -15.80
CA VAL A 78 1.36 2.75 -16.75
C VAL A 78 2.83 2.96 -17.13
N LYS A 79 3.12 2.83 -18.43
CA LYS A 79 4.48 3.01 -18.99
C LYS A 79 4.55 4.08 -20.08
N SER A 80 3.41 4.49 -20.64
CA SER A 80 3.40 5.56 -21.65
C SER A 80 3.79 6.85 -20.97
N ILE A 81 4.75 7.57 -21.55
CA ILE A 81 5.19 8.84 -20.98
C ILE A 81 4.07 9.88 -21.03
N ASP A 82 3.22 9.82 -22.05
CA ASP A 82 2.07 10.72 -22.19
C ASP A 82 1.01 10.42 -21.13
N GLU A 83 0.63 9.14 -20.95
CA GLU A 83 -0.32 8.75 -19.87
C GLU A 83 0.22 9.12 -18.48
N ILE A 84 1.52 8.96 -18.25
CA ILE A 84 2.15 9.35 -16.98
C ILE A 84 2.01 10.86 -16.76
N VAL A 85 2.43 11.67 -17.73
CA VAL A 85 2.47 13.13 -17.61
C VAL A 85 1.06 13.72 -17.56
N ASP A 86 0.12 13.19 -18.33
CA ASP A 86 -1.19 13.79 -18.51
C ASP A 86 -2.23 13.29 -17.49
N VAL A 87 -2.00 12.13 -16.84
CA VAL A 87 -2.96 11.53 -15.89
C VAL A 87 -2.34 11.22 -14.52
N ILE A 88 -1.18 10.55 -14.49
CA ILE A 88 -0.59 10.10 -13.22
C ILE A 88 0.02 11.25 -12.42
N LEU A 89 0.77 12.17 -13.07
CA LEU A 89 1.34 13.32 -12.36
C LEU A 89 0.25 14.25 -11.82
N PRO A 90 -0.79 14.67 -12.58
CA PRO A 90 -1.85 15.52 -12.04
C PRO A 90 -2.61 14.89 -10.87
N LEU A 91 -2.80 13.56 -10.90
CA LEU A 91 -3.43 12.82 -9.80
C LEU A 91 -2.65 12.97 -8.51
N PHE A 92 -1.35 12.67 -8.51
CA PHE A 92 -0.53 12.68 -7.29
C PHE A 92 -0.01 14.07 -6.91
N ASP A 93 -0.01 15.03 -7.83
CA ASP A 93 0.18 16.45 -7.52
C ASP A 93 -0.99 17.00 -6.69
N LYS A 94 -2.22 16.57 -7.02
CA LYS A 94 -3.43 16.98 -6.30
C LYS A 94 -3.70 16.13 -5.05
N HIS A 95 -3.37 14.85 -5.10
CA HIS A 95 -3.62 13.86 -4.07
C HIS A 95 -2.30 13.15 -3.69
N PRO A 96 -1.41 13.84 -2.95
CA PRO A 96 -0.07 13.33 -2.70
C PRO A 96 -0.06 12.07 -1.85
N VAL A 97 0.88 11.17 -2.17
CA VAL A 97 1.31 10.10 -1.25
C VAL A 97 2.16 10.69 -0.13
N ARG A 98 2.59 9.86 0.84
CA ARG A 98 3.26 10.34 2.06
C ARG A 98 4.60 9.65 2.32
N ALA A 99 5.36 10.22 3.24
CA ALA A 99 6.66 9.70 3.71
C ALA A 99 7.65 9.40 2.56
N GLY A 100 8.42 8.33 2.66
CA GLY A 100 9.42 7.97 1.64
C GLY A 100 8.82 7.77 0.23
N LYS A 101 7.53 7.43 0.13
CA LYS A 101 6.86 7.26 -1.16
C LYS A 101 6.59 8.60 -1.87
N LEU A 102 6.42 9.70 -1.13
CA LEU A 102 6.36 11.05 -1.69
C LEU A 102 7.69 11.46 -2.33
N LEU A 103 8.81 11.11 -1.69
CA LEU A 103 10.13 11.32 -2.29
C LEU A 103 10.27 10.53 -3.61
N ALA A 104 9.88 9.26 -3.61
CA ALA A 104 9.91 8.44 -4.80
C ALA A 104 9.04 9.03 -5.92
N TYR A 105 7.86 9.55 -5.57
CA TYR A 105 6.98 10.26 -6.51
C TYR A 105 7.63 11.52 -7.09
N ASN A 106 8.24 12.38 -6.27
CA ASN A 106 8.86 13.62 -6.75
C ASN A 106 10.02 13.36 -7.71
N ILE A 107 10.86 12.36 -7.41
CA ILE A 107 11.92 11.91 -8.33
C ILE A 107 11.30 11.35 -9.61
N PHE A 108 10.25 10.52 -9.49
CA PHE A 108 9.53 9.96 -10.63
C PHE A 108 8.93 11.04 -11.52
N LYS A 109 8.36 12.10 -10.94
CA LYS A 109 7.82 13.27 -11.63
C LYS A 109 8.91 14.00 -12.42
N GLU A 110 10.01 14.35 -11.77
CA GLU A 110 11.12 15.05 -12.43
C GLU A 110 11.66 14.24 -13.62
N VAL A 111 11.97 12.95 -13.39
CA VAL A 111 12.48 12.08 -14.45
C VAL A 111 11.46 11.92 -15.58
N SER A 112 10.17 11.83 -15.28
CA SER A 112 9.12 11.74 -16.31
C SER A 112 9.09 13.01 -17.18
N LEU A 113 9.20 14.19 -16.59
CA LEU A 113 9.28 15.45 -17.34
C LEU A 113 10.58 15.54 -18.17
N MET A 114 11.71 15.07 -17.65
CA MET A 114 12.96 14.98 -18.42
C MET A 114 12.82 14.04 -19.63
N VAL A 115 12.13 12.90 -19.45
CA VAL A 115 11.88 11.94 -20.53
C VAL A 115 10.93 12.52 -21.58
N LYS A 116 9.83 13.16 -21.16
CA LYS A 116 8.88 13.86 -22.03
C LYS A 116 9.56 14.94 -22.88
N ASN A 117 10.45 15.71 -22.27
CA ASN A 117 11.25 16.74 -22.92
C ASN A 117 12.49 16.20 -23.67
N LYS A 118 12.57 14.88 -23.89
CA LYS A 118 13.64 14.21 -24.65
C LYS A 118 15.06 14.43 -24.11
N LYS A 119 15.23 14.90 -22.85
CA LYS A 119 16.56 15.08 -22.23
C LYS A 119 17.34 13.77 -22.10
N HIS A 120 16.64 12.65 -21.96
CA HIS A 120 17.19 11.29 -21.93
C HIS A 120 17.84 10.82 -23.26
N LEU A 121 17.83 11.65 -24.31
CA LEU A 121 18.51 11.33 -25.58
C LEU A 121 19.98 11.78 -25.60
N THR A 122 20.45 12.49 -24.58
CA THR A 122 21.85 12.86 -24.40
C THR A 122 22.47 12.08 -23.24
N ASP A 123 23.79 11.90 -23.28
CA ASP A 123 24.54 11.24 -22.19
C ASP A 123 24.42 12.03 -20.89
N GLU A 124 24.51 13.36 -20.96
CA GLU A 124 24.35 14.25 -19.80
C GLU A 124 22.97 14.13 -19.15
N GLY A 125 21.89 14.18 -19.96
CA GLY A 125 20.53 14.07 -19.43
C GLY A 125 20.26 12.67 -18.87
N THR A 126 20.83 11.63 -19.47
CA THR A 126 20.74 10.25 -18.97
C THR A 126 21.51 10.07 -17.67
N PHE A 127 22.69 10.67 -17.55
CA PHE A 127 23.48 10.66 -16.33
C PHE A 127 22.76 11.35 -15.17
N LYS A 128 22.14 12.51 -15.41
CA LYS A 128 21.29 13.19 -14.42
C LYS A 128 20.13 12.31 -13.96
N ILE A 129 19.42 11.67 -14.88
CA ILE A 129 18.35 10.71 -14.56
C ILE A 129 18.88 9.53 -13.75
N LEU A 130 20.05 9.01 -14.10
CA LEU A 130 20.67 7.89 -13.40
C LEU A 130 20.99 8.25 -11.95
N LYS A 131 21.62 9.41 -11.70
CA LYS A 131 21.85 9.91 -10.35
C LYS A 131 20.53 9.98 -9.57
N LEU A 132 19.52 10.69 -10.08
CA LEU A 132 18.21 10.81 -9.44
C LEU A 132 17.58 9.45 -9.10
N ALA A 133 17.60 8.52 -10.06
CA ALA A 133 17.06 7.18 -9.87
C ALA A 133 17.83 6.37 -8.81
N TYR A 134 19.12 6.60 -8.63
CA TYR A 134 19.93 5.95 -7.60
C TYR A 134 19.76 6.58 -6.20
N PHE A 135 19.32 7.84 -6.12
CA PHE A 135 18.88 8.45 -4.86
C PHE A 135 17.49 7.97 -4.43
N MET A 136 16.66 7.50 -5.36
CA MET A 136 15.36 6.91 -5.09
C MET A 136 15.51 5.53 -4.43
N ASN A 137 14.85 5.31 -3.29
CA ASN A 137 14.80 4.02 -2.58
C ASN A 137 16.19 3.47 -2.15
N LYS A 138 17.04 4.31 -1.56
CA LYS A 138 18.36 3.92 -1.04
C LYS A 138 18.35 2.70 -0.10
N GLU A 139 17.27 2.52 0.67
CA GLU A 139 17.19 1.46 1.69
C GLU A 139 16.65 0.11 1.15
N THR A 140 16.05 0.09 -0.03
CA THR A 140 15.31 -1.10 -0.53
C THR A 140 15.67 -1.53 -1.95
N SER A 141 16.49 -0.74 -2.66
CA SER A 141 16.90 -1.07 -4.02
C SER A 141 18.20 -1.87 -4.05
N LEU A 142 18.33 -2.78 -5.01
CA LEU A 142 19.61 -3.45 -5.35
C LEU A 142 20.62 -2.49 -6.01
N ARG A 143 20.33 -1.18 -6.01
CA ARG A 143 21.17 -0.15 -6.64
C ARG A 143 22.27 0.22 -5.67
N ASN A 144 23.48 -0.21 -5.97
CA ASN A 144 24.69 0.10 -5.22
C ASN A 144 25.64 0.96 -6.06
N GLU A 145 26.68 1.49 -5.41
CA GLU A 145 27.68 2.34 -6.05
C GLU A 145 28.37 1.65 -7.24
N ASP A 146 28.65 0.35 -7.14
CA ASP A 146 29.27 -0.42 -8.23
C ASP A 146 28.37 -0.48 -9.48
N SER A 147 27.07 -0.72 -9.30
CA SER A 147 26.12 -0.73 -10.40
C SER A 147 25.92 0.66 -11.00
N LEU A 148 26.00 1.72 -10.18
CA LEU A 148 25.99 3.10 -10.67
C LEU A 148 27.22 3.33 -11.55
N LYS A 149 28.41 3.03 -11.01
CA LYS A 149 29.69 3.19 -11.70
C LYS A 149 29.71 2.44 -13.03
N SER A 150 29.28 1.18 -13.06
CA SER A 150 29.21 0.36 -14.29
C SER A 150 28.32 0.97 -15.37
N LEU A 151 27.26 1.69 -14.99
CA LEU A 151 26.37 2.37 -15.92
C LEU A 151 26.91 3.73 -16.33
N THR A 152 27.52 4.49 -15.42
CA THR A 152 28.11 5.80 -15.70
C THR A 152 29.35 5.69 -16.59
N ASP A 153 30.18 4.66 -16.40
CA ASP A 153 31.39 4.43 -17.21
C ASP A 153 31.06 4.18 -18.70
N LYS A 154 29.82 3.78 -19.00
CA LYS A 154 29.32 3.57 -20.37
C LYS A 154 28.75 4.83 -21.01
N LEU A 155 28.60 5.92 -20.24
CA LEU A 155 28.18 7.22 -20.75
C LEU A 155 29.45 8.03 -21.05
N VAL A 156 29.59 8.59 -22.25
CA VAL A 156 30.77 9.36 -22.62
C VAL A 156 30.63 10.77 -22.05
N LEU A 157 30.95 10.94 -20.77
CA LEU A 157 30.81 12.22 -20.07
C LEU A 157 32.01 13.13 -20.32
N LYS A 158 31.81 14.16 -21.15
CA LYS A 158 32.71 15.32 -21.18
C LYS A 158 32.31 16.26 -20.04
N THR A 159 32.92 16.06 -18.88
CA THR A 159 33.04 17.06 -17.80
C THR A 159 31.73 17.75 -17.37
N ASP A 160 30.90 17.08 -16.58
CA ASP A 160 30.20 17.76 -15.50
C ASP A 160 29.98 16.81 -14.32
N ASN A 161 30.75 17.02 -13.25
CA ASN A 161 30.67 16.26 -12.01
C ASN A 161 29.64 16.82 -11.03
N SER A 162 28.88 17.87 -11.39
CA SER A 162 27.89 18.47 -10.49
C SER A 162 26.92 17.42 -9.93
N GLU A 163 26.79 17.37 -8.61
CA GLU A 163 25.76 16.59 -7.95
C GLU A 163 24.41 17.26 -8.21
N PRO A 164 23.34 16.49 -8.51
CA PRO A 164 22.02 17.06 -8.63
C PRO A 164 21.64 17.70 -7.30
N ASP A 165 21.01 18.88 -7.35
CA ASP A 165 20.53 19.60 -6.18
C ASP A 165 19.31 18.88 -5.56
N ILE A 166 19.60 17.76 -4.89
CA ILE A 166 18.64 16.94 -4.16
C ILE A 166 18.26 17.60 -2.83
N THR A 167 19.02 18.61 -2.39
CA THR A 167 18.83 19.33 -1.14
C THR A 167 17.49 20.05 -1.16
N ASN A 168 17.17 20.76 -2.25
CA ASN A 168 15.88 21.43 -2.42
C ASN A 168 14.70 20.43 -2.49
N MET A 169 14.87 19.31 -3.20
CA MET A 169 13.89 18.20 -3.19
C MET A 169 13.71 17.56 -1.80
N THR A 170 14.71 17.69 -0.93
CA THR A 170 14.68 17.20 0.45
C THR A 170 13.94 18.13 1.39
N ILE A 171 13.99 19.44 1.14
CA ILE A 171 13.34 20.46 1.97
C ILE A 171 11.84 20.52 1.70
N GLU A 172 11.38 20.33 0.44
CA GLU A 172 9.96 20.14 0.14
C GLU A 172 9.33 18.91 0.83
N ARG A 173 10.14 17.95 1.30
CA ARG A 173 9.67 16.69 1.95
C ARG A 173 8.86 16.90 3.22
N LEU A 174 9.03 18.02 3.92
CA LEU A 174 8.57 18.15 5.31
C LEU A 174 7.18 18.78 5.48
N ASN A 175 6.65 19.49 4.47
CA ASN A 175 5.67 20.55 4.78
C ASN A 175 4.31 20.54 4.05
N ASN A 176 3.90 19.53 3.26
CA ASN A 176 2.80 19.82 2.32
C ASN A 176 1.66 18.80 2.08
N THR A 177 1.41 17.82 2.96
CA THR A 177 0.31 16.85 2.72
C THR A 177 -0.96 17.10 3.54
N GLY A 178 -0.99 18.05 4.47
CA GLY A 178 -2.13 18.28 5.36
C GLY A 178 -2.51 17.03 6.20
N PRO A 179 -3.61 17.08 6.96
CA PRO A 179 -4.09 15.90 7.72
C PRO A 179 -4.55 14.77 6.80
N LEU A 180 -4.56 13.54 7.32
CA LEU A 180 -5.11 12.39 6.59
C LEU A 180 -6.59 12.61 6.28
N THR A 181 -6.95 12.45 5.00
CA THR A 181 -8.36 12.42 4.61
C THR A 181 -8.93 11.04 4.82
N PHE A 182 -10.25 10.97 5.00
CA PHE A 182 -10.96 9.70 5.12
C PHE A 182 -10.70 8.75 3.94
N GLU A 183 -10.75 9.28 2.72
CA GLU A 183 -10.57 8.47 1.51
C GLU A 183 -9.14 7.94 1.38
N PHE A 184 -8.13 8.71 1.80
CA PHE A 184 -6.76 8.22 1.88
C PHE A 184 -6.66 7.05 2.86
N VAL A 185 -7.22 7.19 4.06
CA VAL A 185 -7.20 6.10 5.05
C VAL A 185 -7.96 4.89 4.55
N ARG A 186 -9.09 5.07 3.85
CA ARG A 186 -9.84 3.98 3.22
C ARG A 186 -9.00 3.24 2.19
N GLY A 187 -8.29 3.96 1.33
CA GLY A 187 -7.38 3.37 0.34
C GLY A 187 -6.22 2.61 0.97
N LEU A 188 -5.58 3.19 1.99
CA LEU A 188 -4.50 2.55 2.73
C LEU A 188 -4.98 1.27 3.43
N VAL A 189 -6.18 1.32 4.02
CA VAL A 189 -6.80 0.14 4.62
C VAL A 189 -7.16 -0.88 3.55
N ASP A 190 -7.62 -0.49 2.35
CA ASP A 190 -7.88 -1.41 1.24
C ASP A 190 -6.62 -2.20 0.83
N GLY A 191 -5.42 -1.61 0.86
CA GLY A 191 -4.19 -2.33 0.52
C GLY A 191 -3.53 -3.05 1.71
N ASP A 192 -3.21 -2.36 2.80
CA ASP A 192 -2.43 -2.91 3.94
C ASP A 192 -3.18 -3.06 5.26
N GLY A 193 -4.44 -2.62 5.33
CA GLY A 193 -5.30 -2.86 6.48
C GLY A 193 -5.65 -4.33 6.73
N SER A 194 -5.93 -4.70 7.97
CA SER A 194 -6.38 -6.04 8.32
C SER A 194 -7.39 -5.99 9.45
N PHE A 195 -8.52 -6.67 9.24
CA PHE A 195 -9.53 -6.97 10.24
C PHE A 195 -9.45 -8.46 10.56
N ASN A 196 -9.14 -8.81 11.80
CA ASN A 196 -8.85 -10.20 12.17
C ASN A 196 -9.41 -10.59 13.54
N VAL A 197 -9.89 -11.83 13.62
CA VAL A 197 -10.27 -12.50 14.86
C VAL A 197 -9.32 -13.67 15.13
N SER A 198 -8.68 -13.63 16.29
CA SER A 198 -7.74 -14.63 16.78
C SER A 198 -8.32 -15.45 17.92
N PHE A 199 -8.02 -16.73 17.95
CA PHE A 199 -8.43 -17.67 18.99
C PHE A 199 -7.20 -18.22 19.67
N ALA A 200 -7.05 -17.98 20.98
CA ALA A 200 -5.90 -18.47 21.74
C ALA A 200 -6.03 -19.98 22.01
N THR A 201 -4.97 -20.75 21.78
CA THR A 201 -5.02 -22.22 21.93
C THR A 201 -4.77 -22.70 23.35
N THR A 202 -4.27 -21.84 24.24
CA THR A 202 -3.89 -22.19 25.62
C THR A 202 -4.89 -21.71 26.67
N ARG A 203 -5.82 -20.85 26.27
CA ARG A 203 -6.84 -20.26 27.15
C ARG A 203 -8.03 -19.83 26.33
N ARG A 204 -9.20 -19.77 26.98
CA ARG A 204 -10.47 -19.33 26.40
C ARG A 204 -10.48 -17.82 26.12
N ARG A 205 -9.70 -17.37 25.14
CA ARG A 205 -9.58 -15.96 24.76
C ARG A 205 -9.81 -15.79 23.26
N VAL A 206 -10.77 -14.94 22.94
CA VAL A 206 -10.98 -14.39 21.60
C VAL A 206 -10.31 -13.01 21.56
N GLY A 207 -9.52 -12.75 20.53
CA GLY A 207 -8.91 -11.45 20.28
C GLY A 207 -9.43 -10.86 18.99
N VAL A 208 -9.80 -9.58 19.01
CA VAL A 208 -10.13 -8.80 17.82
C VAL A 208 -8.98 -7.85 17.51
N ASN A 209 -8.67 -7.65 16.24
CA ASN A 209 -7.58 -6.78 15.82
C ASN A 209 -7.98 -6.01 14.57
N PHE A 210 -7.76 -4.70 14.62
CA PHE A 210 -7.59 -3.87 13.43
C PHE A 210 -6.13 -3.44 13.35
N THR A 211 -5.49 -3.66 12.20
CA THR A 211 -4.07 -3.30 12.02
C THR A 211 -3.82 -2.71 10.63
N VAL A 212 -2.83 -1.82 10.53
CA VAL A 212 -2.21 -1.42 9.26
C VAL A 212 -0.71 -1.63 9.41
N VAL A 213 -0.08 -2.31 8.44
CA VAL A 213 1.36 -2.62 8.45
C VAL A 213 2.00 -1.96 7.25
N ASN A 214 3.04 -1.14 7.47
CA ASN A 214 3.83 -0.55 6.39
C ASN A 214 5.33 -0.74 6.66
N GLU A 215 6.17 -0.45 5.67
CA GLU A 215 7.61 -0.35 5.83
C GLU A 215 8.00 0.63 6.95
N LEU A 216 9.09 0.33 7.65
CA LEU A 216 9.54 1.12 8.80
C LEU A 216 9.88 2.58 8.39
N SER A 217 10.35 2.78 7.16
CA SER A 217 10.63 4.11 6.60
C SER A 217 9.37 4.96 6.39
N SER A 218 8.18 4.35 6.43
CA SER A 218 6.87 5.02 6.36
C SER A 218 6.15 5.06 7.72
N ILE A 219 6.86 4.88 8.84
CA ILE A 219 6.27 4.87 10.19
C ILE A 219 5.49 6.15 10.54
N SER A 220 5.84 7.30 9.96
CA SER A 220 5.11 8.55 10.15
C SER A 220 3.64 8.43 9.73
N VAL A 221 3.33 7.71 8.66
CA VAL A 221 1.96 7.46 8.20
C VAL A 221 1.16 6.72 9.26
N LEU A 222 1.79 5.76 9.96
CA LEU A 222 1.15 5.01 11.03
C LEU A 222 0.89 5.87 12.27
N ASN A 223 1.78 6.82 12.58
CA ASN A 223 1.55 7.79 13.65
C ASN A 223 0.39 8.73 13.32
N GLU A 224 0.28 9.17 12.05
CA GLU A 224 -0.86 9.95 11.59
C GLU A 224 -2.18 9.16 11.73
N LEU A 225 -2.18 7.82 11.62
CA LEU A 225 -3.37 6.99 11.89
C LEU A 225 -3.79 7.05 13.36
N VAL A 226 -2.85 7.13 14.31
CA VAL A 226 -3.18 7.32 15.74
C VAL A 226 -3.94 8.63 15.93
N GLU A 227 -3.45 9.70 15.30
CA GLU A 227 -4.10 11.00 15.33
C GLU A 227 -5.45 11.02 14.59
N PHE A 228 -5.57 10.30 13.48
CA PHE A 228 -6.80 10.23 12.71
C PHE A 228 -7.90 9.46 13.46
N PHE A 229 -7.59 8.29 14.01
CA PHE A 229 -8.56 7.47 14.74
C PHE A 229 -8.75 7.84 16.20
N LYS A 230 -7.84 8.65 16.78
CA LYS A 230 -7.79 8.98 18.22
C LYS A 230 -7.75 7.72 19.11
N CYS A 231 -7.08 6.68 18.62
CA CYS A 231 -6.79 5.43 19.33
C CYS A 231 -5.70 4.63 18.62
N GLY A 232 -5.33 3.51 19.23
CA GLY A 232 -4.35 2.57 18.69
C GLY A 232 -2.93 2.91 19.08
N THR A 233 -2.02 2.01 18.73
CA THR A 233 -0.60 2.13 19.08
C THR A 233 0.25 1.66 17.91
N VAL A 234 1.37 2.34 17.69
CA VAL A 234 2.35 1.98 16.67
C VAL A 234 3.49 1.19 17.29
N TYR A 235 3.79 0.04 16.68
CA TYR A 235 4.85 -0.86 17.10
C TYR A 235 5.87 -1.02 15.96
N LYS A 236 7.15 -0.92 16.27
CA LYS A 236 8.21 -1.41 15.37
C LYS A 236 8.22 -2.94 15.42
N LEU A 237 8.29 -3.58 14.26
CA LEU A 237 8.39 -5.03 14.17
C LEU A 237 9.88 -5.43 14.09
N PRO A 238 10.22 -6.72 14.35
CA PRO A 238 11.58 -7.21 14.13
C PRO A 238 12.02 -7.18 12.66
N SER A 239 11.06 -7.25 11.74
CA SER A 239 11.28 -6.96 10.31
C SER A 239 11.44 -5.46 10.07
N ALA A 240 11.88 -5.04 8.88
CA ALA A 240 11.92 -3.63 8.46
C ALA A 240 10.51 -3.02 8.21
N ALA A 241 9.58 -3.25 9.13
CA ALA A 241 8.18 -2.84 9.07
C ALA A 241 7.72 -2.31 10.43
N ALA A 242 6.65 -1.53 10.42
CA ALA A 242 5.95 -1.07 11.60
C ALA A 242 4.46 -1.38 11.47
N ARG A 243 3.76 -1.44 12.60
CA ARG A 243 2.33 -1.78 12.67
C ARG A 243 1.58 -0.80 13.55
N PHE A 244 0.58 -0.15 12.99
CA PHE A 244 -0.52 0.44 13.75
C PHE A 244 -1.49 -0.67 14.18
N GLN A 245 -1.94 -0.66 15.43
CA GLN A 245 -2.81 -1.72 15.96
C GLN A 245 -3.83 -1.20 16.98
N VAL A 246 -5.06 -1.69 16.86
CA VAL A 246 -6.16 -1.53 17.82
C VAL A 246 -6.69 -2.92 18.19
N GLN A 247 -6.76 -3.23 19.49
CA GLN A 247 -7.20 -4.54 19.99
C GLN A 247 -8.40 -4.47 20.96
N SER A 248 -8.75 -3.27 21.43
CA SER A 248 -9.92 -3.08 22.30
C SER A 248 -11.21 -3.21 21.49
N VAL A 249 -12.12 -4.07 21.94
CA VAL A 249 -13.48 -4.17 21.37
C VAL A 249 -14.18 -2.80 21.44
N GLU A 250 -13.96 -2.06 22.54
CA GLU A 250 -14.54 -0.74 22.73
C GLU A 250 -14.01 0.29 21.73
N ASP A 251 -12.68 0.39 21.55
CA ASP A 251 -12.10 1.32 20.56
C ASP A 251 -12.52 0.91 19.13
N ILE A 252 -12.59 -0.39 18.82
CA ILE A 252 -13.03 -0.83 17.50
C ILE A 252 -14.49 -0.41 17.24
N LEU A 253 -15.39 -0.60 18.21
CA LEU A 253 -16.81 -0.22 18.08
C LEU A 253 -17.02 1.29 18.06
N ASN A 254 -16.31 2.03 18.91
CA ASN A 254 -16.60 3.44 19.16
C ASN A 254 -15.74 4.39 18.31
N LYS A 255 -14.60 3.93 17.76
CA LYS A 255 -13.65 4.79 17.03
C LYS A 255 -13.30 4.29 15.64
N ILE A 256 -13.17 2.97 15.42
CA ILE A 256 -12.84 2.43 14.09
C ILE A 256 -14.07 2.24 13.22
N ILE A 257 -15.08 1.49 13.69
CA ILE A 257 -16.29 1.19 12.92
C ILE A 257 -17.04 2.47 12.49
N PRO A 258 -17.22 3.50 13.35
CA PRO A 258 -17.97 4.69 12.97
C PRO A 258 -17.34 5.49 11.83
N VAL A 259 -16.02 5.41 11.67
CA VAL A 259 -15.31 6.05 10.55
C VAL A 259 -15.74 5.42 9.23
N PHE A 260 -15.86 4.09 9.17
CA PHE A 260 -16.13 3.36 7.92
C PHE A 260 -17.60 2.99 7.71
N LYS A 261 -18.50 3.29 8.66
CA LYS A 261 -19.90 2.82 8.65
C LYS A 261 -20.69 3.17 7.37
N ASN A 262 -20.37 4.29 6.73
CA ASN A 262 -21.09 4.80 5.55
C ASN A 262 -20.32 4.59 4.24
N THR A 263 -19.29 3.73 4.24
CA THR A 263 -18.53 3.39 3.04
C THR A 263 -18.38 1.89 2.89
N GLU A 264 -18.00 1.48 1.68
CA GLU A 264 -17.50 0.14 1.43
C GLU A 264 -16.03 0.17 1.04
N PHE A 265 -15.31 -0.85 1.49
CA PHE A 265 -13.97 -1.16 0.99
C PHE A 265 -14.06 -1.74 -0.42
N ASN A 266 -13.14 -1.33 -1.30
CA ASN A 266 -13.12 -1.81 -2.68
C ASN A 266 -12.59 -3.25 -2.77
N THR A 267 -11.81 -3.71 -1.80
CA THR A 267 -11.23 -5.07 -1.76
C THR A 267 -12.12 -6.07 -1.00
N LYS A 268 -11.65 -7.32 -0.88
CA LYS A 268 -12.24 -8.34 0.01
C LYS A 268 -12.23 -7.95 1.49
N LYS A 269 -11.59 -6.84 1.88
CA LYS A 269 -11.65 -6.32 3.26
C LYS A 269 -13.04 -5.92 3.70
N GLN A 270 -13.94 -5.61 2.76
CA GLN A 270 -15.34 -5.33 3.08
C GLN A 270 -16.00 -6.50 3.83
N GLU A 271 -15.75 -7.74 3.42
CA GLU A 271 -16.34 -8.91 4.07
C GLU A 271 -15.76 -9.15 5.46
N ARG A 272 -14.45 -8.91 5.63
CA ARG A 272 -13.79 -9.00 6.94
C ARG A 272 -14.24 -7.91 7.91
N PHE A 273 -14.51 -6.72 7.39
CA PHE A 273 -15.04 -5.61 8.15
C PHE A 273 -16.46 -5.91 8.65
N LYS A 274 -17.33 -6.49 7.82
CA LYS A 274 -18.66 -6.96 8.28
C LYS A 274 -18.55 -8.01 9.39
N ILE A 275 -17.62 -8.96 9.25
CA ILE A 275 -17.39 -9.99 10.28
C ILE A 275 -16.91 -9.37 11.58
N ILE A 276 -15.95 -8.43 11.56
CA ILE A 276 -15.43 -7.84 12.80
C ILE A 276 -16.49 -7.01 13.53
N ILE A 277 -17.38 -6.30 12.82
CA ILE A 277 -18.52 -5.60 13.41
C ILE A 277 -19.36 -6.59 14.24
N LYS A 278 -19.84 -7.66 13.58
CA LYS A 278 -20.69 -8.67 14.22
C LYS A 278 -20.01 -9.32 15.44
N ILE A 279 -18.71 -9.64 15.34
CA ILE A 279 -17.98 -10.24 16.45
C ILE A 279 -17.80 -9.26 17.61
N CYS A 280 -17.46 -8.00 17.33
CA CYS A 280 -17.32 -6.99 18.36
C CYS A 280 -18.65 -6.72 19.09
N GLU A 281 -19.77 -6.66 18.36
CA GLU A 281 -21.11 -6.53 18.94
C GLU A 281 -21.46 -7.73 19.83
N LEU A 282 -21.27 -8.96 19.34
CA LEU A 282 -21.49 -10.18 20.14
C LEU A 282 -20.65 -10.20 21.42
N ILE A 283 -19.38 -9.84 21.34
CA ILE A 283 -18.50 -9.79 22.52
C ILE A 283 -18.98 -8.71 23.50
N LYS A 284 -19.43 -7.55 23.02
CA LYS A 284 -19.92 -6.47 23.88
C LYS A 284 -21.24 -6.81 24.57
N GLU A 285 -22.17 -7.45 23.85
CA GLU A 285 -23.51 -7.74 24.36
C GLU A 285 -23.56 -8.98 25.25
N LYS A 286 -22.87 -10.06 24.85
CA LYS A 286 -22.99 -11.38 25.48
C LYS A 286 -21.70 -11.89 26.11
N GLY A 287 -20.56 -11.35 25.69
CA GLY A 287 -19.27 -11.96 25.97
C GLY A 287 -19.15 -13.33 25.31
N TYR A 288 -18.35 -14.22 25.92
CA TYR A 288 -18.14 -15.58 25.41
C TYR A 288 -17.72 -16.56 26.53
N SER A 289 -18.16 -16.28 27.76
CA SER A 289 -17.88 -17.13 28.93
C SER A 289 -18.60 -18.48 28.86
N ASN A 290 -19.79 -18.54 28.27
CA ASN A 290 -20.53 -19.78 28.04
C ASN A 290 -20.27 -20.37 26.64
N ASN A 291 -20.46 -21.69 26.52
CA ASN A 291 -20.09 -22.46 25.32
C ASN A 291 -20.87 -22.04 24.07
N ALA A 292 -22.15 -21.69 24.22
CA ALA A 292 -23.00 -21.31 23.10
C ALA A 292 -22.48 -20.03 22.43
N ASP A 293 -22.16 -19.01 23.23
CA ASP A 293 -21.67 -17.73 22.70
C ASP A 293 -20.25 -17.84 22.13
N LEU A 294 -19.36 -18.60 22.77
CA LEU A 294 -18.04 -18.87 22.18
C LEU A 294 -18.15 -19.62 20.84
N LYS A 295 -19.00 -20.64 20.78
CA LYS A 295 -19.23 -21.41 19.56
C LYS A 295 -19.80 -20.52 18.45
N ALA A 296 -20.73 -19.61 18.77
CA ALA A 296 -21.28 -18.67 17.80
C ALA A 296 -20.19 -17.77 17.19
N ILE A 297 -19.29 -17.23 18.01
CA ILE A 297 -18.15 -16.42 17.53
C ILE A 297 -17.21 -17.25 16.66
N VAL A 298 -16.88 -18.47 17.08
CA VAL A 298 -16.03 -19.39 16.31
C VAL A 298 -16.67 -19.71 14.97
N ASP A 299 -17.96 -20.04 14.93
CA ASP A 299 -18.68 -20.39 13.71
C ASP A 299 -18.67 -19.25 12.68
N ILE A 300 -18.71 -17.99 13.14
CA ILE A 300 -18.68 -16.81 12.28
C ILE A 300 -17.27 -16.50 11.77
N ALA A 301 -16.25 -16.59 12.62
CA ALA A 301 -14.95 -15.97 12.36
C ALA A 301 -13.79 -16.95 12.16
N TRP A 302 -14.00 -18.26 12.34
CA TRP A 302 -12.92 -19.25 12.21
C TRP A 302 -12.27 -19.19 10.83
N ASP A 303 -13.10 -19.21 9.79
CA ASP A 303 -12.70 -19.26 8.38
C ASP A 303 -12.81 -17.89 7.68
N MET A 304 -12.86 -16.77 8.44
CA MET A 304 -12.92 -15.43 7.85
C MET A 304 -11.68 -15.10 6.97
N ASN A 305 -10.59 -15.83 7.18
CA ASN A 305 -9.32 -15.70 6.46
C ASN A 305 -8.94 -17.05 5.84
N ASN A 306 -9.45 -17.38 4.65
CA ASN A 306 -9.15 -18.61 3.91
C ASN A 306 -7.66 -18.84 3.57
N THR A 307 -6.80 -17.85 3.85
CA THR A 307 -5.34 -17.92 3.67
C THR A 307 -4.56 -18.00 4.99
N GLY A 308 -5.22 -17.81 6.14
CA GLY A 308 -4.58 -17.82 7.45
C GLY A 308 -4.44 -19.24 7.99
N ARG A 309 -3.22 -19.66 8.31
CA ARG A 309 -2.99 -20.95 8.96
C ARG A 309 -3.39 -20.87 10.43
N ARG A 310 -4.46 -21.57 10.82
CA ARG A 310 -4.79 -21.84 12.24
C ARG A 310 -3.85 -22.95 12.75
N LYS A 311 -3.46 -22.88 14.03
CA LYS A 311 -2.56 -23.87 14.65
C LYS A 311 -3.22 -25.22 14.91
N ILE A 312 -4.53 -25.18 15.16
CA ILE A 312 -5.39 -26.34 15.39
C ILE A 312 -6.64 -26.17 14.53
N SER A 313 -7.36 -27.27 14.31
CA SER A 313 -8.65 -27.27 13.63
C SER A 313 -9.75 -26.62 14.47
N LYS A 314 -10.86 -26.28 13.81
CA LYS A 314 -12.07 -25.72 14.46
C LYS A 314 -12.63 -26.67 15.50
N GLU A 315 -12.69 -27.96 15.16
CA GLU A 315 -13.20 -29.02 16.03
C GLU A 315 -12.33 -29.19 17.27
N GLU A 316 -11.00 -29.28 17.09
CA GLU A 316 -10.06 -29.34 18.22
C GLU A 316 -10.20 -28.14 19.16
N TYR A 317 -10.36 -26.92 18.62
CA TYR A 317 -10.57 -25.73 19.45
C TYR A 317 -11.87 -25.78 20.25
N LEU A 318 -12.98 -26.18 19.62
CA LEU A 318 -14.26 -26.32 20.29
C LEU A 318 -14.22 -27.42 21.35
N ASN A 319 -13.54 -28.54 21.09
CA ASN A 319 -13.36 -29.62 22.07
C ASN A 319 -12.51 -29.18 23.27
N LEU A 320 -11.58 -28.24 23.10
CA LEU A 320 -10.79 -27.68 24.20
C LEU A 320 -11.61 -26.76 25.10
N PHE A 321 -12.48 -25.91 24.53
CA PHE A 321 -13.08 -24.79 25.27
C PHE A 321 -14.60 -24.80 25.38
N CYS A 322 -15.29 -25.70 24.68
CA CYS A 322 -16.75 -25.84 24.69
C CYS A 322 -17.17 -27.23 25.22
N LYS A 323 -16.55 -27.73 26.30
CA LYS A 323 -16.93 -29.00 26.93
C LYS A 323 -18.25 -28.88 27.69
N SER A 324 -19.07 -29.93 27.59
CA SER A 324 -20.39 -30.08 28.22
C SER A 324 -20.40 -29.79 29.70
#